data_AF-A0A8T3QNQ2-F1
#
_entry.id   AF-A0A8T3QNQ2-F1
#
_cell.length_a   1.000
_cell.length_b   1.000
_cell.length_c   1.000
_cell.angle_alpha   90.00
_cell.angle_beta   90.00
_cell.angle_gamma   90.00
#
_symmetry.space_group_name_H-M   'P 1'
#
loop_
_entity.id
_entity.type
_entity.pdbx_description
1 polymer ?
#
loop_
_entity_poly.entity_id
_entity_poly.type
_entity_poly.pdbx_seq_one_letter_code
_entity_poly.pdbx_strand_id
1 'polypeptide(L)'
;MNDEITGGWIVEQQRARERDGVPVCAIVRVQGPGFDVTLPVGQCGSGGGGRPVLTPREQELIDLWRRLHLDGPEFSPGNLQAFVKRASRLS
;
A
#
# COMPACT_ATOMS: atom_id res chain seq x y z
N MET A 1 -2.25 19.52 6.24
CA MET A 1 -2.72 18.88 4.99
C MET A 1 -2.20 17.45 5.05
N ASN A 2 -2.95 16.35 4.96
CA ASN A 2 -4.30 16.11 4.49
C ASN A 2 -4.73 14.70 5.02
N ASP A 3 -5.20 14.57 6.27
CA ASP A 3 -5.71 13.28 6.81
C ASP A 3 -7.06 12.85 6.19
N GLU A 4 -7.59 13.67 5.28
CA GLU A 4 -8.82 13.44 4.52
C GLU A 4 -8.60 12.75 3.17
N ILE A 5 -7.45 12.12 2.91
CA ILE A 5 -7.47 10.87 2.12
C ILE A 5 -8.02 9.78 3.06
N THR A 6 -9.22 10.02 3.58
CA THR A 6 -10.00 9.09 4.39
C THR A 6 -10.12 7.84 3.56
N GLY A 7 -9.80 6.67 4.11
CA GLY A 7 -9.76 5.46 3.28
C GLY A 7 -11.08 5.09 2.58
N GLY A 8 -12.18 5.83 2.82
CA GLY A 8 -13.33 5.87 1.91
C GLY A 8 -12.94 6.21 0.46
N TRP A 9 -12.03 7.16 0.24
CA TRP A 9 -11.53 7.49 -1.10
C TRP A 9 -10.85 6.30 -1.79
N ILE A 10 -10.02 5.53 -1.07
CA ILE A 10 -9.36 4.32 -1.61
C ILE A 10 -10.41 3.29 -2.06
N VAL A 11 -11.41 3.06 -1.21
CA VAL A 11 -12.53 2.14 -1.50
C VAL A 11 -13.33 2.63 -2.71
N GLU A 12 -13.62 3.93 -2.80
CA GLU A 12 -14.36 4.53 -3.91
C GLU A 12 -13.60 4.41 -5.24
N GLN A 13 -12.30 4.72 -5.26
CA GLN A 13 -11.49 4.63 -6.47
C GLN A 13 -11.38 3.20 -7.00
N GLN A 14 -11.21 2.23 -6.10
CA GLN A 14 -11.15 0.83 -6.49
C GLN A 14 -12.51 0.35 -7.03
N ARG A 15 -13.62 0.63 -6.32
CA ARG A 15 -14.96 0.25 -6.76
C ARG A 15 -15.37 0.90 -8.09
N ALA A 16 -14.96 2.14 -8.34
CA ALA A 16 -15.21 2.81 -9.62
C ALA A 16 -14.53 2.05 -10.77
N ARG A 17 -13.24 1.75 -10.64
CA ARG A 17 -12.48 1.04 -11.67
C ARG A 17 -12.94 -0.41 -11.88
N GLU A 18 -13.30 -1.11 -10.81
CA GLU A 18 -13.89 -2.45 -10.88
C GLU A 18 -15.22 -2.45 -11.65
N ARG A 19 -16.08 -1.45 -11.42
CA ARG A 19 -17.33 -1.29 -12.20
C ARG A 19 -17.09 -1.06 -13.68
N ASP A 20 -15.98 -0.39 -14.01
CA ASP A 20 -15.58 -0.12 -15.40
C ASP A 20 -14.83 -1.32 -16.03
N GLY A 21 -14.67 -2.44 -15.30
CA GLY A 21 -13.95 -3.63 -15.77
C GLY A 21 -12.44 -3.41 -15.92
N VAL A 22 -11.89 -2.36 -15.32
CA VAL A 22 -10.48 -2.00 -15.41
C VAL A 22 -9.70 -2.70 -14.30
N PRO A 23 -8.62 -3.45 -14.61
CA PRO A 23 -7.75 -4.02 -13.60
C PRO A 23 -7.22 -2.95 -12.64
N VAL A 24 -7.40 -3.18 -11.34
CA VAL A 24 -6.95 -2.24 -10.31
C VAL A 24 -5.61 -2.71 -9.75
N CYS A 25 -4.69 -1.77 -9.64
CA CYS A 25 -3.45 -1.95 -8.92
C CYS A 25 -3.13 -0.65 -8.18
N ALA A 26 -2.34 -0.73 -7.12
CA ALA A 26 -1.94 0.43 -6.32
C ALA A 26 -0.44 0.38 -5.99
N ILE A 27 0.18 1.55 -5.91
CA ILE A 27 1.55 1.71 -5.42
C ILE A 27 1.48 2.63 -4.21
N VAL A 28 1.89 2.13 -3.05
CA VAL A 28 1.98 2.91 -1.82
C VAL A 28 3.43 3.27 -1.57
N ARG A 29 3.70 4.56 -1.38
CA ARG A 29 5.02 5.07 -0.98
C ARG A 29 4.93 5.61 0.44
N VAL A 30 5.78 5.10 1.32
CA VAL A 30 5.89 5.53 2.72
C VAL A 30 7.29 6.08 2.92
N GLN A 31 7.38 7.35 3.29
CA GLN A 31 8.66 8.05 3.47
C GLN A 31 8.73 8.60 4.89
N GLY A 32 9.90 8.45 5.53
CA GLY A 32 10.17 9.01 6.84
C GLY A 32 11.68 9.17 7.08
N PRO A 33 12.08 9.71 8.25
CA PRO A 33 13.50 9.90 8.55
C PRO A 33 14.24 8.56 8.57
N GLY A 34 15.10 8.34 7.56
CA GLY A 34 15.94 7.16 7.44
C GLY A 34 15.28 5.93 6.81
N PHE A 35 14.09 6.05 6.23
CA PHE A 35 13.46 4.95 5.50
C PHE A 35 12.57 5.44 4.33
N ASP A 36 12.55 4.66 3.26
CA ASP A 36 11.68 4.88 2.09
C ASP A 36 11.24 3.52 1.55
N VAL A 37 9.93 3.26 1.59
CA VAL A 37 9.35 1.99 1.14
C VAL A 37 8.33 2.25 0.04
N THR A 38 8.54 1.60 -1.11
CA THR A 38 7.58 1.53 -2.20
C THR A 38 6.98 0.12 -2.26
N LEU A 39 5.66 0.01 -2.09
CA LEU A 39 4.92 -1.24 -2.03
C LEU A 39 3.86 -1.29 -3.13
N PRO A 40 4.10 -2.01 -4.24
CA PRO A 40 3.09 -2.27 -5.25
C PRO A 40 2.17 -3.43 -4.82
N VAL A 41 0.89 -3.35 -5.17
CA VAL A 41 -0.10 -4.43 -5.06
C VAL A 41 -0.91 -4.53 -6.35
N GLY A 42 -1.34 -5.74 -6.68
CA GLY A 42 -2.05 -6.02 -7.93
C GLY A 42 -1.11 -6.03 -9.13
N GLN A 43 -1.66 -5.83 -10.32
CA GLN A 43 -0.90 -5.96 -11.57
C GLN A 43 -0.13 -4.68 -11.99
N CYS A 44 0.37 -3.91 -11.02
CA CYS A 44 1.10 -2.65 -11.28
C CYS A 44 2.48 -2.83 -11.94
N GLY A 45 2.91 -4.07 -12.20
CA GLY A 45 4.29 -4.40 -12.53
C GLY A 45 5.18 -4.34 -11.29
N SER A 46 6.07 -5.31 -11.13
CA SER A 46 6.98 -5.39 -9.99
C SER A 46 8.20 -4.49 -10.22
N GLY A 47 8.16 -3.27 -9.68
CA GLY A 47 9.35 -2.46 -9.46
C GLY A 47 10.15 -2.97 -8.27
N GLY A 48 10.78 -4.15 -8.41
CA GLY A 48 11.58 -4.79 -7.37
C GLY A 48 12.91 -4.07 -7.15
N GLY A 49 12.87 -2.93 -6.46
CA GLY A 49 14.05 -2.17 -6.04
C GLY A 49 14.25 -2.25 -4.53
N GLY A 50 14.42 -3.46 -3.98
CA GLY A 50 14.76 -3.63 -2.57
C GLY A 50 16.24 -3.39 -2.34
N ARG A 51 16.61 -2.52 -1.40
CA ARG A 51 17.97 -2.52 -0.84
C ARG A 51 18.19 -3.88 -0.14
N PRO A 52 19.39 -4.48 -0.19
CA PRO A 52 19.64 -5.81 0.38
C PRO A 52 19.49 -5.88 1.91
N VAL A 53 19.43 -4.72 2.59
CA VAL A 53 19.22 -4.63 4.03
C VAL A 53 18.08 -3.65 4.29
N LEU A 54 17.00 -4.15 4.89
CA LEU A 54 15.87 -3.35 5.36
C LEU A 54 16.18 -2.84 6.77
N THR A 55 15.81 -1.59 7.06
CA THR A 55 15.80 -1.09 8.44
C THR A 55 14.66 -1.74 9.24
N PRO A 56 14.70 -1.73 10.58
CA PRO A 56 13.61 -2.27 11.40
C PRO A 56 12.22 -1.68 11.07
N ARG A 57 12.17 -0.39 10.72
CA ARG A 57 10.92 0.29 10.31
C ARG A 57 10.41 -0.18 8.96
N GLU A 58 11.31 -0.36 8.00
CA GLU A 58 10.96 -0.89 6.67
C GLU A 58 10.45 -2.33 6.81
N GLN A 59 11.09 -3.14 7.66
CA GLN A 59 10.64 -4.49 7.96
C GLN A 59 9.23 -4.51 8.59
N GLU A 60 8.95 -3.62 9.54
CA GLU A 60 7.62 -3.52 10.16
C GLU A 60 6.52 -3.17 9.14
N LEU A 61 6.80 -2.26 8.20
CA LEU A 61 5.89 -1.91 7.11
C LEU A 61 5.67 -3.08 6.15
N ILE A 62 6.74 -3.80 5.78
CA ILE A 62 6.65 -4.98 4.91
C ILE A 62 5.89 -6.12 5.58
N ASP A 63 6.11 -6.37 6.87
CA ASP A 63 5.38 -7.40 7.61
C ASP A 63 3.91 -7.03 7.75
N LEU A 64 3.60 -5.75 7.99
CA LEU A 64 2.23 -5.25 7.99
C LEU A 64 1.55 -5.45 6.63
N TRP A 65 2.26 -5.16 5.54
CA TRP A 65 1.79 -5.34 4.17
C TRP A 65 1.43 -6.81 3.88
N ARG A 66 2.32 -7.74 4.22
CA ARG A 66 2.09 -9.19 4.08
C ARG A 66 0.94 -9.70 4.95
N ARG A 67 0.85 -9.25 6.20
CA ARG A 67 -0.27 -9.60 7.11
C ARG A 67 -1.63 -9.14 6.59
N LEU A 68 -1.67 -8.12 5.74
CA LEU A 68 -2.88 -7.61 5.12
C LEU A 68 -3.13 -8.20 3.72
N HIS A 69 -2.33 -9.19 3.30
CA HIS A 69 -2.44 -9.86 2.00
C HIS A 69 -2.35 -8.88 0.82
N LEU A 70 -1.42 -7.93 0.89
CA LEU A 70 -1.21 -6.91 -0.14
C LEU A 70 0.00 -7.22 -1.05
N ASP A 71 0.62 -8.39 -0.92
CA ASP A 71 1.72 -8.87 -1.78
C ASP A 71 1.25 -9.76 -2.95
N GLY A 72 -0.07 -9.86 -3.14
CA GLY A 72 -0.70 -10.68 -4.17
C GLY A 72 -1.16 -9.92 -5.43
N PRO A 73 -1.58 -10.66 -6.46
CA PRO A 73 -2.16 -10.11 -7.69
C PRO A 73 -3.57 -9.52 -7.49
N GLU A 74 -4.24 -9.88 -6.39
CA GLU A 74 -5.55 -9.39 -6.00
C GLU A 74 -5.47 -8.86 -4.57
N PHE A 75 -6.28 -7.84 -4.26
CA PHE A 75 -6.30 -7.25 -2.92
C PHE A 75 -7.65 -6.63 -2.58
N SER A 76 -7.97 -6.61 -1.29
CA SER A 76 -9.17 -5.94 -0.78
C SER A 76 -8.90 -4.44 -0.57
N PRO A 77 -9.82 -3.55 -1.00
CA PRO A 77 -9.72 -2.12 -0.72
C PRO A 77 -9.70 -1.83 0.79
N GLY A 78 -10.40 -2.65 1.59
CA GLY A 78 -10.42 -2.53 3.04
C GLY A 78 -9.05 -2.84 3.68
N ASN A 79 -8.32 -3.80 3.12
CA ASN A 79 -6.97 -4.13 3.60
C ASN A 79 -5.97 -3.03 3.24
N LEU A 80 -6.08 -2.45 2.03
CA LEU A 80 -5.26 -1.32 1.63
C LEU A 80 -5.53 -0.08 2.50
N GLN A 81 -6.80 0.22 2.79
CA GLN A 81 -7.17 1.27 3.74
C GLN A 81 -6.60 1.00 5.14
N ALA A 82 -6.70 -0.25 5.62
CA ALA A 82 -6.16 -0.62 6.93
C ALA A 82 -4.64 -0.46 6.99
N PHE A 83 -3.94 -0.76 5.88
CA PHE A 83 -2.50 -0.52 5.76
C PHE A 83 -2.19 0.97 5.89
N VAL A 84 -2.79 1.82 5.05
CA VAL A 84 -2.52 3.27 5.02
C VAL A 84 -2.74 3.90 6.41
N LYS A 85 -3.85 3.55 7.08
CA LYS A 85 -4.17 4.04 8.42
C LYS A 85 -3.16 3.64 9.50
N ARG A 86 -2.54 2.45 9.36
CA ARG A 86 -1.54 1.96 10.31
C ARG A 86 -0.15 2.51 9.97
N ALA A 87 0.21 2.55 8.69
CA ALA A 87 1.47 3.08 8.20
C ALA A 87 1.63 4.57 8.52
N SER A 88 0.56 5.37 8.45
CA SER A 88 0.61 6.79 8.82
C SER A 88 0.92 7.07 10.30
N ARG A 89 0.82 6.05 11.16
CA ARG A 89 1.21 6.12 12.58
C ARG A 89 2.66 5.71 12.82
N LEU A 90 3.30 5.12 11.80
CA LEU A 90 4.68 4.64 11.83
C LEU A 90 5.64 5.60 11.09
N SER A 91 5.09 6.52 10.30
CA SER A 91 5.80 7.57 9.55
C SER A 91 6.04 8.85 10.34
#